data_AF-A0A3R9JZB2-F1
#
_entry.id   AF-A0A3R9JZB2-F1
#
_cell.length_a   1.000
_cell.length_b   1.000
_cell.length_c   1.000
_cell.angle_alpha   90.00
_cell.angle_beta   90.00
_cell.angle_gamma   90.00
#
_symmetry.space_group_name_H-M   'P 1'
#
loop_
_entity.id
_entity.type
_entity.pdbx_description
1 polymer ?
#
loop_
_entity_poly.entity_id
_entity_poly.type
_entity_poly.pdbx_seq_one_letter_code
_entity_poly.pdbx_strand_id
1 'polypeptide(L)'
;MEYYQARISFEAAQYLEEMRLYYEVVTGGSISKGECLNRAYRDSLNIDDWKKVYDSRISIKNHSISDSSKLLKVQITEDTKNGIQQLKSTLPSILGARSVTIGVCIREMLKAAYIVTHETNTNQIFSEVSEKIRESIDRLKNCNDNDVREIAISQFIELEKIVNSIIG
;
A
#
# COMPACT_ATOMS: atom_id res chain seq x y z
N MET A 1 -12.93 -20.68 -19.49
CA MET A 1 -12.53 -19.44 -18.80
C MET A 1 -11.58 -18.68 -19.70
N GLU A 2 -11.95 -17.45 -20.09
CA GLU A 2 -11.09 -16.60 -20.93
C GLU A 2 -9.96 -15.98 -20.10
N TYR A 3 -8.78 -15.86 -20.71
CA TYR A 3 -7.65 -15.19 -20.09
C TYR A 3 -7.72 -13.70 -20.34
N TYR A 4 -7.64 -12.92 -19.27
CA TYR A 4 -7.40 -11.48 -19.37
C TYR A 4 -5.94 -11.22 -19.73
N GLN A 5 -5.72 -10.39 -20.74
CA GLN A 5 -4.39 -10.08 -21.26
C GLN A 5 -4.13 -8.58 -21.35
N ALA A 6 -3.01 -8.14 -20.79
CA ALA A 6 -2.59 -6.75 -20.85
C ALA A 6 -1.06 -6.63 -20.82
N ARG A 7 -0.55 -5.56 -21.44
CA ARG A 7 0.84 -5.13 -21.23
C ARG A 7 0.87 -4.15 -20.06
N ILE A 8 1.78 -4.38 -19.12
CA ILE A 8 1.98 -3.57 -17.92
C ILE A 8 3.40 -2.99 -17.90
N SER A 9 3.57 -1.86 -17.22
CA SER A 9 4.90 -1.28 -17.01
C SER A 9 5.72 -2.13 -16.03
N PHE A 10 7.03 -1.89 -15.97
CA PHE A 10 7.88 -2.50 -14.94
C PHE A 10 7.38 -2.16 -13.53
N GLU A 11 7.04 -0.88 -13.31
CA GLU A 11 6.47 -0.39 -12.05
C GLU A 11 5.18 -1.13 -11.68
N ALA A 12 4.25 -1.33 -12.62
CA ALA A 12 3.04 -2.10 -12.35
C ALA A 12 3.33 -3.56 -11.98
N ALA A 13 4.36 -4.17 -12.60
CA ALA A 13 4.80 -5.52 -12.25
C ALA A 13 5.45 -5.58 -10.85
N GLN A 14 6.16 -4.53 -10.44
CA GLN A 14 6.70 -4.39 -9.07
C GLN A 14 5.56 -4.35 -8.04
N TYR A 15 4.56 -3.49 -8.24
CA TYR A 15 3.39 -3.45 -7.36
C TYR A 15 2.62 -4.77 -7.33
N LEU A 16 2.49 -5.43 -8.49
CA LEU A 16 1.81 -6.73 -8.57
C LEU A 16 2.50 -7.77 -7.69
N GLU A 17 3.83 -7.82 -7.72
CA GLU A 17 4.60 -8.77 -6.92
C GLU A 17 4.57 -8.42 -5.44
N GLU A 18 4.74 -7.14 -5.09
CA GLU A 18 4.64 -6.66 -3.70
C GLU A 18 3.27 -7.01 -3.09
N MET A 19 2.18 -6.70 -3.79
CA MET A 19 0.82 -7.01 -3.33
C MET A 19 0.56 -8.52 -3.29
N ARG A 20 1.10 -9.29 -4.23
CA ARG A 20 0.96 -10.76 -4.25
C ARG A 20 1.59 -11.34 -2.98
N LEU A 21 2.82 -10.94 -2.66
CA LEU A 21 3.53 -11.39 -1.46
C LEU A 21 2.80 -10.97 -0.18
N TYR A 22 2.27 -9.75 -0.11
CA TYR A 22 1.44 -9.31 1.00
C TYR A 22 0.22 -10.23 1.20
N TYR A 23 -0.53 -10.52 0.14
CA TYR A 23 -1.69 -11.41 0.24
C TYR A 23 -1.32 -12.86 0.58
N GLU A 24 -0.14 -13.34 0.16
CA GLU A 24 0.36 -14.66 0.56
C GLU A 24 0.58 -14.74 2.07
N VAL A 25 1.19 -13.70 2.64
CA VAL A 25 1.41 -13.59 4.10
C VAL A 25 0.08 -13.57 4.83
N VAL A 26 -0.87 -12.72 4.41
CA VAL A 26 -2.19 -12.61 5.06
C VAL A 26 -3.02 -13.89 4.94
N THR A 27 -2.88 -14.63 3.83
CA THR A 27 -3.64 -15.86 3.59
C THR A 27 -2.99 -17.09 4.21
N GLY A 28 -1.68 -17.07 4.45
CA GLY A 28 -0.91 -18.24 4.86
C GLY A 28 -0.70 -19.27 3.73
N GLY A 29 -0.71 -18.83 2.47
CA GLY A 29 -0.63 -19.72 1.31
C GLY A 29 -0.35 -18.98 0.01
N SER A 30 -0.08 -19.71 -1.07
CA SER A 30 0.32 -19.12 -2.34
C SER A 30 -0.84 -18.42 -3.06
N ILE A 31 -0.53 -17.28 -3.70
CA ILE A 31 -1.50 -16.45 -4.41
C ILE A 31 -1.05 -16.29 -5.87
N SER A 32 -1.95 -16.63 -6.79
CA SER A 32 -1.73 -16.42 -8.22
C SER A 32 -1.82 -14.92 -8.57
N LYS A 33 -1.21 -14.50 -9.68
CA LYS A 33 -1.31 -13.11 -10.17
C LYS A 33 -2.76 -12.68 -10.45
N GLY A 34 -3.61 -13.60 -10.93
CA GLY A 34 -5.03 -13.34 -11.17
C GLY A 34 -5.78 -13.09 -9.86
N GLU A 35 -5.54 -13.92 -8.86
CA GLU A 35 -6.14 -13.74 -7.53
C GLU A 35 -5.64 -12.47 -6.84
N CYS A 36 -4.35 -12.14 -6.98
CA CYS A 36 -3.79 -10.86 -6.52
C CYS A 36 -4.55 -9.67 -7.11
N LEU A 37 -4.84 -9.67 -8.41
CA LEU A 37 -5.62 -8.59 -9.04
C LEU A 37 -7.06 -8.54 -8.56
N ASN A 38 -7.71 -9.69 -8.34
CA ASN A 38 -9.06 -9.71 -7.80
C ASN A 38 -9.13 -9.08 -6.40
N ARG A 39 -8.15 -9.37 -5.56
CA ARG A 39 -8.07 -8.79 -4.21
C ARG A 39 -7.72 -7.32 -4.24
N ALA A 40 -6.73 -6.94 -5.05
CA ALA A 40 -6.35 -5.54 -5.24
C ALA A 40 -7.52 -4.69 -5.74
N TYR A 41 -8.35 -5.23 -6.64
CA TYR A 41 -9.57 -4.55 -7.04
C TYR A 41 -10.51 -4.30 -5.85
N ARG A 42 -10.80 -5.33 -5.03
CA ARG A 42 -11.65 -5.20 -3.84
C ARG A 42 -11.12 -4.16 -2.86
N ASP A 43 -9.82 -4.19 -2.58
CA ASP A 43 -9.19 -3.23 -1.66
C ASP A 43 -9.24 -1.80 -2.21
N SER A 44 -9.07 -1.65 -3.54
CA SER A 44 -9.14 -0.34 -4.22
C SER A 44 -10.52 0.29 -4.21
N LEU A 45 -11.59 -0.45 -3.90
CA LEU A 45 -12.94 0.11 -3.76
C LEU A 45 -13.05 1.07 -2.58
N ASN A 46 -12.10 1.06 -1.64
CA ASN A 46 -12.04 1.99 -0.51
C ASN A 46 -11.33 3.31 -0.86
N ILE A 47 -11.05 3.58 -2.14
CA ILE A 47 -10.45 4.84 -2.60
C ILE A 47 -11.50 5.75 -3.20
N ASP A 48 -11.61 6.94 -2.62
CA ASP A 48 -12.45 8.02 -3.14
C ASP A 48 -11.66 9.02 -4.01
N ASP A 49 -10.36 9.15 -3.78
CA ASP A 49 -9.48 10.13 -4.46
C ASP A 49 -8.37 9.44 -5.27
N TRP A 50 -8.68 9.16 -6.53
CA TRP A 50 -7.73 8.59 -7.49
C TRP A 50 -6.62 9.56 -7.91
N LYS A 51 -6.80 10.88 -7.73
CA LYS A 51 -5.73 11.85 -8.02
C LYS A 51 -4.65 11.73 -6.96
N LYS A 52 -5.04 11.63 -5.68
CA LYS A 52 -4.12 11.35 -4.57
C LYS A 52 -3.37 10.04 -4.76
N VAL A 53 -4.05 8.97 -5.19
CA VAL A 53 -3.39 7.70 -5.53
C VAL A 53 -2.35 7.91 -6.62
N TYR A 54 -2.68 8.61 -7.70
CA TYR A 54 -1.72 8.86 -8.78
C TYR A 54 -0.51 9.68 -8.32
N ASP A 55 -0.73 10.74 -7.54
CA ASP A 55 0.32 11.65 -7.09
C ASP A 55 1.21 11.08 -5.97
N SER A 56 0.75 10.03 -5.27
CA SER A 56 1.51 9.47 -4.15
C SER A 56 2.86 8.92 -4.59
N ARG A 57 3.89 9.09 -3.75
CA ARG A 57 5.23 8.55 -4.00
C ARG A 57 5.47 7.41 -3.03
N ILE A 58 5.22 6.20 -3.50
CA ILE A 58 5.38 5.00 -2.69
C ILE A 58 6.71 4.33 -3.05
N SER A 59 7.51 4.06 -2.04
CA SER A 59 8.74 3.26 -2.19
C SER A 59 8.42 1.80 -1.86
N ILE A 60 8.36 0.97 -2.89
CA ILE A 60 8.22 -0.49 -2.76
C ILE A 60 9.57 -1.19 -2.90
N LYS A 61 9.69 -2.43 -2.41
CA LYS A 61 10.91 -3.22 -2.59
C LYS A 61 11.13 -3.50 -4.07
N ASN A 62 12.40 -3.56 -4.47
CA ASN A 62 12.74 -3.90 -5.86
C ASN A 62 12.78 -5.42 -6.02
N HIS A 63 11.78 -5.95 -6.71
CA HIS A 63 11.67 -7.36 -7.06
C HIS A 63 12.40 -7.67 -8.36
N SER A 64 12.93 -8.88 -8.47
CA SER A 64 13.50 -9.37 -9.73
C SER A 64 12.38 -9.70 -10.72
N ILE A 65 12.04 -8.72 -11.58
CA ILE A 65 10.97 -8.84 -12.57
C ILE A 65 11.59 -9.12 -13.95
N SER A 66 11.27 -10.29 -14.52
CA SER A 66 11.65 -10.62 -15.90
C SER A 66 10.88 -9.77 -16.91
N ASP A 67 11.46 -9.52 -18.08
CA ASP A 67 10.76 -8.80 -19.16
C ASP A 67 9.46 -9.49 -19.61
N SER A 68 9.43 -10.82 -19.58
CA SER A 68 8.24 -11.61 -19.88
C SER A 68 7.08 -11.35 -18.90
N SER A 69 7.38 -10.92 -17.68
CA SER A 69 6.36 -10.60 -16.66
C SER A 69 5.58 -9.32 -16.96
N LYS A 70 6.02 -8.51 -17.93
CA LYS A 70 5.29 -7.33 -18.42
C LYS A 70 4.10 -7.70 -19.32
N LEU A 71 4.03 -8.94 -19.80
CA LEU A 71 2.85 -9.48 -20.45
C LEU A 71 2.01 -10.22 -19.41
N LEU A 72 1.01 -9.53 -18.88
CA LEU A 72 0.07 -10.12 -17.94
C LEU A 72 -0.92 -10.99 -18.71
N LYS A 73 -0.95 -12.30 -18.40
CA LYS A 73 -1.95 -13.25 -18.88
C LYS A 73 -2.48 -14.05 -17.70
N VAL A 74 -3.69 -13.74 -17.26
CA VAL A 74 -4.26 -14.25 -16.00
C VAL A 74 -5.75 -14.52 -16.12
N GLN A 75 -6.28 -15.31 -15.19
CA GLN A 75 -7.73 -15.44 -14.99
C GLN A 75 -8.15 -14.50 -13.85
N ILE A 76 -9.10 -13.61 -14.13
CA ILE A 76 -9.68 -12.67 -13.17
C ILE A 76 -11.21 -12.75 -13.26
N THR A 77 -11.90 -12.26 -12.23
CA THR A 77 -13.37 -12.20 -12.24
C THR A 77 -13.86 -11.13 -13.23
N GLU A 78 -15.12 -11.23 -13.65
CA GLU A 78 -15.74 -10.21 -14.49
C GLU A 78 -15.82 -8.85 -13.77
N ASP A 79 -16.02 -8.86 -12.44
CA ASP A 79 -16.01 -7.64 -11.63
C ASP A 79 -14.68 -6.91 -11.71
N THR A 80 -13.55 -7.63 -11.55
CA THR A 80 -12.21 -7.04 -11.67
C THR A 80 -11.99 -6.47 -13.07
N LYS A 81 -12.42 -7.20 -14.11
CA LYS A 81 -12.32 -6.76 -15.51
C LYS A 81 -13.14 -5.49 -15.76
N ASN A 82 -14.37 -5.44 -15.23
CA ASN A 82 -15.25 -4.28 -15.32
C ASN A 82 -14.68 -3.09 -14.55
N GLY A 83 -14.13 -3.31 -13.36
CA GLY A 83 -13.45 -2.29 -12.57
C GLY A 83 -12.27 -1.66 -13.31
N ILE A 84 -11.44 -2.47 -13.96
CA ILE A 84 -10.33 -1.96 -14.80
C ILE A 84 -10.86 -1.12 -15.97
N GLN A 85 -11.97 -1.51 -16.60
CA GLN A 85 -12.56 -0.74 -17.70
C GLN A 85 -13.23 0.56 -17.23
N GLN A 86 -13.85 0.54 -16.04
CA GLN A 86 -14.39 1.73 -15.42
C GLN A 86 -13.27 2.72 -15.11
N LEU A 87 -12.16 2.26 -14.52
CA LEU A 87 -10.96 3.09 -14.31
C LEU A 87 -10.42 3.65 -15.62
N LYS A 88 -10.40 2.87 -16.69
CA LYS A 88 -9.98 3.35 -18.01
C LYS A 88 -10.85 4.49 -18.53
N SER A 89 -12.12 4.52 -18.14
CA SER A 89 -13.07 5.55 -18.54
C SER A 89 -12.97 6.80 -17.66
N THR A 90 -12.64 6.66 -16.37
CA THR A 90 -12.62 7.75 -15.39
C THR A 90 -11.24 8.38 -15.18
N LEU A 91 -10.16 7.60 -15.16
CA LEU A 91 -8.81 8.12 -14.92
C LEU A 91 -8.36 9.22 -15.90
N PRO A 92 -8.67 9.16 -17.22
CA PRO A 92 -8.25 10.23 -18.14
C PRO A 92 -8.72 11.62 -17.70
N SER A 93 -9.98 11.77 -17.27
CA SER A 93 -10.51 13.06 -16.84
C SER A 93 -9.86 13.53 -15.54
N ILE A 94 -9.63 12.62 -14.59
CA ILE A 94 -8.97 12.91 -13.30
C ILE A 94 -7.53 13.38 -13.52
N LEU A 95 -6.83 12.78 -14.48
CA LEU A 95 -5.43 13.08 -14.76
C LEU A 95 -5.22 14.20 -15.78
N GLY A 96 -6.30 14.78 -16.34
CA GLY A 96 -6.21 15.77 -17.41
C GLY A 96 -5.60 15.23 -18.71
N ALA A 97 -5.76 13.93 -18.96
CA ALA A 97 -5.21 13.23 -20.11
C ALA A 97 -6.31 12.83 -21.11
N ARG A 98 -5.95 12.72 -22.40
CA ARG A 98 -6.90 12.27 -23.45
C ARG A 98 -7.31 10.81 -23.27
N SER A 99 -6.40 9.96 -22.82
CA SER A 99 -6.63 8.54 -22.59
C SER A 99 -5.57 7.94 -21.68
N VAL A 100 -5.86 6.77 -21.11
CA VAL A 100 -4.90 5.95 -20.36
C VAL A 100 -4.89 4.53 -20.89
N THR A 101 -3.76 3.84 -20.70
CA THR A 101 -3.65 2.42 -21.06
C THR A 101 -4.23 1.54 -19.96
N ILE A 102 -4.55 0.28 -20.30
CA ILE A 102 -4.95 -0.72 -19.31
C ILE A 102 -3.84 -0.95 -18.28
N GLY A 103 -2.57 -0.92 -18.70
CA GLY A 103 -1.44 -1.06 -17.79
C GLY A 103 -1.38 0.06 -16.74
N VAL A 104 -1.75 1.29 -17.10
CA VAL A 104 -1.88 2.39 -16.13
C VAL A 104 -3.02 2.13 -15.17
N CYS A 105 -4.19 1.67 -15.65
CA CYS A 105 -5.32 1.36 -14.78
C CYS A 105 -4.98 0.27 -13.77
N ILE A 106 -4.29 -0.80 -14.21
CA ILE A 106 -3.82 -1.87 -13.34
C ILE A 106 -2.80 -1.34 -12.32
N ARG A 107 -1.88 -0.47 -12.74
CA ARG A 107 -0.93 0.16 -11.82
C ARG A 107 -1.64 0.94 -10.73
N GLU A 108 -2.54 1.85 -11.09
CA GLU A 108 -3.25 2.68 -10.11
C GLU A 108 -4.11 1.82 -9.18
N MET A 109 -4.76 0.78 -9.69
CA MET A 109 -5.53 -0.18 -8.86
C MET A 109 -4.65 -0.92 -7.85
N LEU A 110 -3.47 -1.40 -8.25
CA LEU A 110 -2.51 -2.05 -7.35
C LEU A 110 -1.94 -1.06 -6.33
N LYS A 111 -1.64 0.16 -6.77
CA LYS A 111 -1.13 1.25 -5.92
C LYS A 111 -2.18 1.67 -4.87
N ALA A 112 -3.44 1.79 -5.28
CA ALA A 112 -4.58 2.00 -4.39
C ALA A 112 -4.69 0.90 -3.33
N ALA A 113 -4.64 -0.36 -3.75
CA ALA A 113 -4.67 -1.48 -2.82
C ALA A 113 -3.49 -1.45 -1.84
N TYR A 114 -2.29 -1.09 -2.31
CA TYR A 114 -1.12 -0.93 -1.46
C TYR A 114 -1.34 0.15 -0.40
N ILE A 115 -1.83 1.33 -0.78
CA ILE A 115 -2.14 2.43 0.14
C ILE A 115 -3.13 1.95 1.22
N VAL A 116 -4.24 1.34 0.82
CA VAL A 116 -5.29 0.88 1.74
C VAL A 116 -4.75 -0.15 2.74
N THR A 117 -3.90 -1.06 2.28
CA THR A 117 -3.42 -2.19 3.10
C THR A 117 -2.17 -1.87 3.92
N HIS A 118 -1.28 -1.03 3.42
CA HIS A 118 0.01 -0.75 4.04
C HIS A 118 0.02 0.58 4.79
N GLU A 119 -0.56 1.67 4.27
CA GLU A 119 -0.60 2.93 5.02
C GLU A 119 -1.50 2.81 6.26
N THR A 120 -2.61 2.06 6.17
CA THR A 120 -3.47 1.77 7.33
C THR A 120 -2.73 0.98 8.40
N ASN A 121 -1.96 -0.05 8.00
CA ASN A 121 -1.14 -0.83 8.93
C ASN A 121 0.00 -0.01 9.53
N THR A 122 0.66 0.84 8.74
CA THR A 122 1.72 1.73 9.21
C THR A 122 1.20 2.72 10.25
N ASN A 123 0.04 3.34 10.01
CA ASN A 123 -0.58 4.24 10.98
C ASN A 123 -1.00 3.54 12.27
N GLN A 124 -1.50 2.30 12.18
CA GLN A 124 -1.82 1.48 13.34
C GLN A 124 -0.56 1.14 14.15
N ILE A 125 0.50 0.67 13.49
CA ILE A 125 1.80 0.36 14.14
C ILE A 125 2.37 1.61 14.81
N PHE A 126 2.35 2.76 14.13
CA PHE A 126 2.83 4.00 14.72
C PHE A 126 2.00 4.45 15.93
N SER A 127 0.68 4.24 15.89
CA SER A 127 -0.19 4.51 17.03
C SER A 127 0.15 3.61 18.22
N GLU A 128 0.36 2.31 17.99
CA GLU A 128 0.79 1.37 19.04
C GLU A 128 2.17 1.71 19.61
N VAL A 129 3.11 2.14 18.77
CA VAL A 129 4.43 2.62 19.20
C VAL A 129 4.30 3.87 20.06
N SER A 130 3.48 4.85 19.64
CA SER A 130 3.22 6.06 20.42
C SER A 130 2.62 5.75 21.79
N GLU A 131 1.65 4.84 21.88
CA GLU A 131 1.10 4.41 23.19
C GLU A 131 2.16 3.77 24.08
N LYS A 132 3.00 2.87 23.54
CA LYS A 132 4.10 2.26 24.32
C LYS A 132 5.14 3.28 24.78
N ILE A 133 5.41 4.32 23.98
CA ILE A 133 6.28 5.43 24.38
C ILE A 133 5.65 6.18 25.56
N ARG A 134 4.35 6.53 25.51
CA ARG A 134 3.65 7.20 26.62
C ARG A 134 3.64 6.35 27.88
N GLU A 135 3.34 5.06 27.79
CA GLU A 135 3.41 4.15 28.93
C GLU A 135 4.80 4.12 29.56
N SER A 136 5.85 4.14 28.73
CA SER A 136 7.24 4.14 29.20
C SER A 136 7.58 5.45 29.91
N ILE A 137 7.13 6.60 29.38
CA ILE A 137 7.25 7.92 30.04
C ILE A 137 6.55 7.90 31.40
N ASP A 138 5.33 7.37 31.49
CA ASP A 138 4.56 7.34 32.74
C ASP A 138 5.18 6.41 33.79
N ARG A 139 5.74 5.26 33.37
CA ARG A 139 6.53 4.40 34.28
C ARG A 139 7.79 5.10 34.77
N LEU A 140 8.47 5.84 33.90
CA LEU A 140 9.67 6.59 34.27
C LEU A 140 9.37 7.73 35.24
N LYS A 141 8.24 8.45 35.09
CA LYS A 141 7.80 9.48 36.07
C LYS A 141 7.75 8.95 37.51
N ASN A 142 7.45 7.66 37.66
CA ASN A 142 7.38 6.97 38.96
C ASN A 142 8.70 6.32 39.40
N CYS A 143 9.81 6.53 38.67
CA CYS A 143 11.13 6.03 39.04
C CYS A 143 11.81 6.95 40.07
N ASN A 144 12.52 6.34 41.03
CA ASN A 144 13.17 7.03 42.16
C ASN A 144 14.56 7.61 41.84
N ASP A 145 15.17 7.20 40.72
CA ASP A 145 16.44 7.73 40.24
C ASP A 145 16.18 8.95 39.34
N ASN A 146 16.45 10.15 39.85
CA ASN A 146 16.09 11.41 39.18
C ASN A 146 16.89 11.64 37.90
N ASP A 147 18.18 11.28 37.86
CA ASP A 147 19.07 11.60 36.75
C ASP A 147 18.78 10.68 35.54
N VAL A 148 18.57 9.39 35.79
CA VAL A 148 18.17 8.43 34.75
C VAL A 148 16.76 8.75 34.23
N ARG A 149 15.86 9.19 35.11
CA ARG A 149 14.48 9.54 34.77
C ARG A 149 14.41 10.74 33.82
N GLU A 150 15.12 11.83 34.09
CA GLU A 150 15.06 13.02 33.24
C GLU A 150 15.60 12.77 31.83
N ILE A 151 16.73 12.06 31.73
CA ILE A 151 17.35 11.72 30.44
C ILE A 151 16.42 10.80 29.63
N ALA A 152 15.88 9.75 30.26
CA ALA A 152 15.01 8.80 29.58
C ALA A 152 13.69 9.44 29.12
N ILE A 153 13.03 10.26 29.97
CA ILE A 153 11.80 10.97 29.59
C ILE A 153 12.06 11.92 28.42
N SER A 154 13.16 12.68 28.44
CA SER A 154 13.50 13.61 27.35
C SER A 154 13.68 12.87 26.01
N GLN A 155 14.34 11.71 26.01
CA GLN A 155 14.53 10.91 24.79
C GLN A 155 13.22 10.33 24.28
N PHE A 156 12.34 9.84 25.16
CA PHE A 156 11.04 9.32 24.78
C PHE A 156 10.10 10.39 24.23
N ILE A 157 10.11 11.60 24.79
CA ILE A 157 9.33 12.74 24.26
C ILE A 157 9.81 13.11 22.84
N GLU A 158 11.12 13.13 22.59
CA GLU A 158 11.65 13.41 21.25
C GLU A 158 11.26 12.30 20.25
N LEU A 159 11.31 11.03 20.66
CA LEU A 159 10.81 9.93 19.84
C LEU A 159 9.30 10.05 19.54
N GLU A 160 8.49 10.44 20.52
CA GLU A 160 7.05 10.67 20.32
C GLU A 160 6.79 11.79 19.29
N LYS A 161 7.55 12.89 19.36
CA LYS A 161 7.47 13.97 18.37
C LYS A 161 7.82 13.50 16.96
N ILE A 162 8.89 12.71 16.81
CA ILE A 162 9.30 12.16 15.52
C ILE A 162 8.20 11.25 14.96
N VAL A 163 7.66 10.34 15.78
CA VAL A 163 6.58 9.44 15.35
C VAL A 163 5.34 10.24 14.94
N ASN A 164 4.90 11.21 15.73
CA ASN A 164 3.75 12.05 15.40
C ASN A 164 3.95 12.89 14.13
N SER A 165 5.18 13.27 13.79
CA SER A 165 5.49 13.98 12.54
C SER A 165 5.38 13.11 11.29
N ILE A 166 5.46 11.78 11.45
CA ILE A 166 5.35 10.80 10.35
C ILE A 166 3.89 10.41 10.09
N ILE A 167 3.03 10.45 11.12
CA ILE A 167 1.58 10.15 11.02
C ILE A 167 0.78 11.34 10.45
N GLY A 168 1.42 12.49 10.25
CA GLY A 168 0.82 13.74 9.75
C GLY A 168 0.33 13.68 8.32
#